data_AF-A0A8C7J3D7-F1
#
_entry.id   AF-A0A8C7J3D7-F1
#
_cell.length_a   1.000
_cell.length_b   1.000
_cell.length_c   1.000
_cell.angle_alpha   90.00
_cell.angle_beta   90.00
_cell.angle_gamma   90.00
#
_symmetry.space_group_name_H-M   'P 1'
#
loop_
_entity.id
_entity.type
_entity.pdbx_description
1 polymer ?
#
loop_
_entity_poly.entity_id
_entity_poly.type
_entity_poly.pdbx_seq_one_letter_code
_entity_poly.pdbx_strand_id
1 'polypeptide(L)'
;MYLPFITVVGLLAVFTVALGAPINQTVGISWNEVTEGSLKLNELAKRLITEELSHLKNVERVVKGPRVLVEATDKCDPKNLRADSMPCLKKMVFALKNYSTVFGIISQFKNNCAKTGKMVNTVVKKLLLDLKEPHPHSEEKWQEVKSWEEPGLCRDNIEKLFSFSILMARVFAPAGHN
;
A
#
# COMPACT_ATOMS: atom_id res chain seq x y z
N MET A 1 -54.39 19.74 -29.05
CA MET A 1 -53.19 20.59 -29.26
C MET A 1 -52.02 19.85 -28.65
N TYR A 2 -51.23 19.18 -29.50
CA TYR A 2 -50.02 18.46 -29.10
C TYR A 2 -48.87 19.46 -29.02
N LEU A 3 -48.32 19.65 -27.82
CA LEU A 3 -47.08 20.39 -27.61
C LEU A 3 -45.90 19.42 -27.84
N PRO A 4 -44.86 19.84 -28.59
CA PRO A 4 -43.86 18.93 -29.11
C PRO A 4 -42.89 18.49 -28.01
N PHE A 5 -42.63 17.18 -28.00
CA PHE A 5 -41.40 16.58 -27.50
C PHE A 5 -40.21 17.28 -28.16
N ILE A 6 -39.06 17.31 -27.47
CA ILE A 6 -37.79 17.97 -27.83
C ILE A 6 -37.65 19.33 -27.14
N THR A 7 -37.34 19.28 -25.84
CA THR A 7 -36.50 20.29 -25.20
C THR A 7 -35.67 19.61 -24.10
N VAL A 8 -34.35 19.66 -24.30
CA VAL A 8 -33.29 19.45 -23.31
C VAL A 8 -32.98 18.01 -22.91
N VAL A 9 -32.59 17.19 -23.89
CA VAL A 9 -31.49 16.21 -23.67
C VAL A 9 -30.20 17.02 -23.63
N GLY A 10 -29.70 17.36 -22.45
CA GLY A 10 -28.53 18.22 -22.34
C GLY A 10 -28.14 18.56 -20.92
N LEU A 11 -27.91 17.56 -20.07
CA LEU A 11 -27.22 17.71 -18.78
C LEU A 11 -26.63 16.35 -18.33
N LEU A 12 -25.81 15.77 -19.20
CA LEU A 12 -24.94 14.63 -18.90
C LEU A 12 -23.52 14.97 -19.37
N ALA A 13 -22.88 15.92 -18.70
CA ALA A 13 -21.44 16.16 -18.82
C ALA A 13 -20.95 17.11 -17.72
N VAL A 14 -20.95 16.65 -16.47
CA VAL A 14 -19.95 17.14 -15.51
C VAL A 14 -19.17 15.91 -15.06
N PHE A 15 -18.35 15.39 -15.97
CA PHE A 15 -17.16 14.70 -15.54
C PHE A 15 -16.34 15.74 -14.79
N THR A 16 -16.38 15.68 -13.46
CA THR A 16 -15.35 16.28 -12.64
C THR A 16 -14.04 15.67 -13.12
N VAL A 17 -13.33 16.41 -13.97
CA VAL A 17 -11.92 16.17 -14.21
C VAL A 17 -11.29 16.30 -12.85
N ALA A 18 -11.00 15.16 -12.22
CA ALA A 18 -10.07 15.14 -11.10
C ALA A 18 -8.74 15.59 -11.71
N LEU A 19 -8.50 16.91 -11.70
CA LEU A 19 -7.20 17.49 -11.96
C LEU A 19 -6.29 16.91 -10.87
N GLY A 20 -5.68 15.76 -11.18
CA GLY A 20 -4.49 15.29 -10.50
C GLY A 20 -3.49 16.43 -10.61
N ALA A 21 -3.34 17.18 -9.53
CA ALA A 21 -2.43 18.31 -9.51
C ALA A 21 -0.99 17.77 -9.58
N PRO A 22 -0.10 18.40 -10.37
CA PRO A 22 1.24 17.89 -10.58
C PRO A 22 1.99 17.85 -9.25
N ILE A 23 2.45 16.66 -8.87
CA ILE A 23 3.43 16.49 -7.81
C ILE A 23 4.75 16.97 -8.39
N ASN A 24 5.53 17.77 -7.65
CA ASN A 24 6.91 18.06 -8.02
C ASN A 24 7.66 16.73 -8.15
N GLN A 25 7.85 16.27 -9.38
CA GLN A 25 8.36 14.94 -9.68
C GLN A 25 9.85 14.91 -9.32
N THR A 26 10.23 14.05 -8.38
CA THR A 26 11.63 13.68 -8.18
C THR A 26 12.16 12.99 -9.44
N VAL A 27 13.26 13.52 -9.99
CA VAL A 27 13.90 13.05 -11.22
C VAL A 27 14.16 11.53 -11.15
N GLY A 28 13.62 10.79 -12.12
CA GLY A 28 13.90 9.35 -12.29
C GLY A 28 12.89 8.38 -11.66
N ILE A 29 11.88 8.84 -10.92
CA ILE A 29 10.78 7.97 -10.44
C ILE A 29 9.73 7.81 -11.55
N SER A 30 9.35 6.55 -11.84
CA SER A 30 8.24 6.25 -12.74
C SER A 30 6.93 6.26 -11.96
N TRP A 31 6.29 7.42 -11.86
CA TRP A 31 5.09 7.60 -11.05
C TRP A 31 3.90 6.72 -11.48
N ASN A 32 3.82 6.38 -12.77
CA ASN A 32 2.82 5.44 -13.28
C ASN A 32 3.03 4.03 -12.71
N GLU A 33 4.27 3.53 -12.72
CA GLU A 33 4.60 2.21 -12.16
C GLU A 33 4.37 2.17 -10.66
N VAL A 34 4.73 3.25 -9.94
CA VAL A 34 4.48 3.36 -8.49
C VAL A 34 2.98 3.38 -8.21
N THR A 35 2.19 4.10 -9.02
CA THR A 35 0.73 4.15 -8.90
C THR A 35 0.13 2.77 -9.10
N GLU A 36 0.44 2.09 -10.21
CA GLU A 36 -0.03 0.74 -10.50
C GLU A 36 0.39 -0.26 -9.41
N GLY A 37 1.65 -0.21 -9.00
CA GLY A 37 2.18 -1.06 -7.94
C GLY A 37 1.46 -0.85 -6.60
N SER A 38 1.13 0.40 -6.25
CA SER A 38 0.44 0.73 -5.00
C SER A 38 -1.00 0.21 -4.98
N LEU A 39 -1.70 0.30 -6.12
CA LEU A 39 -3.04 -0.26 -6.29
C LEU A 39 -2.99 -1.79 -6.21
N LYS A 40 -2.04 -2.42 -6.90
CA LYS A 40 -1.83 -3.87 -6.87
C LYS A 40 -1.52 -4.37 -5.46
N LEU A 41 -0.72 -3.63 -4.68
CA LEU A 41 -0.46 -3.98 -3.28
C LEU A 41 -1.75 -3.90 -2.45
N ASN A 42 -2.59 -2.89 -2.67
CA ASN A 42 -3.87 -2.75 -1.98
C ASN A 42 -4.84 -3.88 -2.31
N GLU A 43 -4.99 -4.22 -3.59
CA GLU A 43 -5.82 -5.33 -4.05
C GLU A 43 -5.35 -6.67 -3.49
N LEU A 44 -4.03 -6.92 -3.51
CA LEU A 44 -3.44 -8.10 -2.92
C LEU A 44 -3.73 -8.17 -1.42
N ALA A 45 -3.48 -7.10 -0.66
CA ALA A 45 -3.72 -7.08 0.77
C ALA A 45 -5.21 -7.30 1.11
N LYS A 46 -6.12 -6.70 0.33
CA LYS A 46 -7.56 -6.91 0.45
C LYS A 46 -7.92 -8.38 0.23
N ARG A 47 -7.46 -8.99 -0.86
CA ARG A 47 -7.73 -10.40 -1.17
C ARG A 47 -7.21 -11.34 -0.09
N LEU A 48 -6.01 -11.07 0.42
CA LEU A 48 -5.42 -11.87 1.50
C LEU A 48 -6.28 -11.84 2.76
N ILE A 49 -6.77 -10.68 3.20
CA ILE A 49 -7.56 -10.57 4.42
C ILE A 49 -9.00 -11.07 4.26
N THR A 50 -9.63 -10.90 3.09
CA THR A 50 -11.03 -11.28 2.88
C THR A 50 -11.22 -12.72 2.43
N GLU A 51 -10.25 -13.28 1.71
CA GLU A 51 -10.41 -14.58 1.05
C GLU A 51 -9.36 -15.58 1.57
N GLU A 52 -8.09 -15.39 1.20
CA GLU A 52 -7.04 -16.41 1.37
C GLU A 52 -6.75 -16.74 2.84
N LEU A 53 -6.84 -15.74 3.72
CA LEU A 53 -6.55 -15.88 5.16
C LEU A 53 -7.75 -15.59 6.05
N SER A 54 -8.95 -15.65 5.49
CA SER A 54 -10.21 -15.53 6.24
C SER A 54 -10.29 -16.51 7.42
N HIS A 55 -9.72 -17.70 7.28
CA HIS A 55 -9.62 -18.71 8.34
C HIS A 55 -8.80 -18.26 9.56
N LEU A 56 -7.89 -17.28 9.40
CA LEU A 56 -7.10 -16.73 10.51
C LEU A 56 -7.86 -15.69 11.33
N LYS A 57 -9.08 -15.29 10.93
CA LYS A 57 -9.85 -14.20 11.60
C LYS A 57 -10.06 -14.42 13.10
N ASN A 58 -10.12 -15.66 13.56
CA ASN A 58 -10.32 -16.02 14.96
C ASN A 58 -9.02 -16.34 15.71
N VAL A 59 -7.88 -16.38 15.02
CA VAL A 59 -6.57 -16.62 15.64
C VAL A 59 -6.15 -15.37 16.40
N GLU A 60 -5.70 -15.53 17.65
CA GLU A 60 -5.19 -14.42 18.44
C GLU A 60 -4.03 -13.72 17.72
N ARG A 61 -4.06 -12.38 17.70
CA ARG A 61 -3.00 -11.60 17.09
C ARG A 61 -1.76 -11.69 17.97
N VAL A 62 -0.62 -12.01 17.36
CA VAL A 62 0.68 -11.88 18.00
C VAL A 62 1.33 -10.63 17.41
N VAL A 63 1.60 -9.64 18.25
CA VAL A 63 2.17 -8.36 17.82
C VAL A 63 3.68 -8.36 18.11
N LYS A 64 4.50 -8.46 17.07
CA LYS A 64 5.97 -8.32 17.14
C LYS A 64 6.48 -7.42 16.01
N GLY A 65 7.67 -6.83 16.22
CA GLY A 65 8.34 -5.98 15.24
C GLY A 65 7.90 -4.51 15.25
N PRO A 66 8.63 -3.63 14.56
CA PRO A 66 8.45 -2.20 14.65
C PRO A 66 7.12 -1.79 14.03
N ARG A 67 6.43 -0.88 14.72
CA ARG A 67 5.20 -0.29 14.23
C ARG A 67 5.57 0.85 13.28
N VAL A 68 5.79 0.56 12.00
CA VAL A 68 5.83 1.66 11.04
C VAL A 68 4.41 2.07 10.70
N LEU A 69 3.91 3.03 11.47
CA LEU A 69 2.64 3.69 11.25
C LEU A 69 2.90 4.96 10.44
N VAL A 70 2.07 5.20 9.42
CA VAL A 70 1.97 6.51 8.78
C VAL A 70 1.00 7.33 9.63
N GLU A 71 1.54 8.34 10.31
CA GLU A 71 0.84 9.19 11.27
C GLU A 71 0.38 10.49 10.61
N ALA A 72 -0.54 11.20 11.27
CA ALA A 72 -1.02 12.48 10.80
C ALA A 72 0.10 13.52 10.64
N THR A 73 1.16 13.42 11.45
CA THR A 73 2.34 14.28 11.42
C THR A 73 3.29 13.99 10.26
N ASP A 74 3.12 12.89 9.53
CA ASP A 74 3.97 12.52 8.38
C ASP A 74 3.60 13.29 7.10
N LYS A 75 2.65 14.23 7.17
CA LYS A 75 2.31 15.18 6.09
C LYS A 75 1.88 14.51 4.79
N CYS A 76 1.20 13.38 4.88
CA CYS A 76 0.64 12.65 3.75
C CYS A 76 -0.75 13.15 3.30
N ASP A 77 -1.22 14.29 3.81
CA ASP A 77 -2.46 14.91 3.35
C ASP A 77 -2.27 15.66 2.01
N PRO A 78 -3.35 15.86 1.23
CA PRO A 78 -3.25 16.47 -0.10
C PRO A 78 -2.61 17.86 -0.12
N LYS A 79 -2.75 18.67 0.95
CA LYS A 79 -2.17 20.02 0.98
C LYS A 79 -0.65 19.93 1.08
N ASN A 80 -0.15 19.11 1.99
CA ASN A 80 1.29 18.94 2.15
C ASN A 80 1.93 18.21 0.96
N LEU A 81 1.29 17.18 0.39
CA LEU A 81 1.79 16.49 -0.80
C LEU A 81 2.02 17.42 -2.00
N ARG A 82 1.18 18.45 -2.17
CA ARG A 82 1.33 19.46 -3.22
C ARG A 82 2.45 20.45 -2.93
N ALA A 83 2.64 20.81 -1.66
CA ALA A 83 3.62 21.80 -1.26
C ALA A 83 5.05 21.21 -1.18
N ASP A 84 5.19 20.07 -0.49
CA ASP A 84 6.41 19.31 -0.34
C ASP A 84 6.06 17.83 -0.05
N SER A 85 6.19 16.98 -1.07
CA SER A 85 5.87 15.55 -0.98
C SER A 85 6.93 14.75 -0.21
N MET A 86 8.14 15.27 -0.03
CA MET A 86 9.29 14.51 0.48
C MET A 86 9.10 13.91 1.88
N PRO A 87 8.49 14.62 2.87
CA PRO A 87 8.25 14.03 4.19
C PRO A 87 7.37 12.78 4.12
N CYS A 88 6.27 12.84 3.36
CA CYS A 88 5.38 11.71 3.18
C CYS A 88 6.07 10.57 2.42
N LEU A 89 6.76 10.88 1.31
CA LEU A 89 7.45 9.87 0.50
C LEU A 89 8.50 9.11 1.31
N LYS A 90 9.32 9.82 2.10
CA LYS A 90 10.30 9.19 3.00
C LYS A 90 9.62 8.23 3.98
N LYS A 91 8.46 8.61 4.52
CA LYS A 91 7.70 7.73 5.41
C LYS A 91 7.14 6.51 4.71
N MET A 92 6.58 6.66 3.51
CA MET A 92 6.08 5.55 2.69
C MET A 92 7.19 4.56 2.35
N VAL A 93 8.35 5.06 1.93
CA VAL A 93 9.55 4.25 1.67
C VAL A 93 10.01 3.50 2.92
N PHE A 94 10.07 4.19 4.06
CA PHE A 94 10.46 3.57 5.33
C PHE A 94 9.51 2.42 5.71
N ALA A 95 8.19 2.62 5.54
CA ALA A 95 7.20 1.58 5.76
C ALA A 95 7.37 0.39 4.78
N LEU A 96 7.60 0.64 3.50
CA LEU A 96 7.85 -0.41 2.50
C LEU A 96 9.11 -1.23 2.84
N LYS A 97 10.21 -0.58 3.26
CA LYS A 97 11.43 -1.27 3.68
C LYS A 97 11.14 -2.22 4.85
N ASN A 98 10.37 -1.76 5.84
CA ASN A 98 9.93 -2.59 6.96
C ASN A 98 9.06 -3.77 6.51
N TYR A 99 8.06 -3.53 5.65
CA TYR A 99 7.24 -4.62 5.12
C TYR A 99 8.05 -5.62 4.29
N SER A 100 9.08 -5.19 3.56
CA SER A 100 9.98 -6.11 2.85
C SER A 100 10.73 -7.03 3.81
N THR A 101 11.21 -6.51 4.94
CA THR A 101 11.83 -7.31 6.01
C THR A 101 10.83 -8.28 6.62
N VAL A 102 9.69 -7.77 7.10
CA VAL A 102 8.66 -8.55 7.79
C VAL A 102 8.13 -9.67 6.91
N PHE A 103 7.73 -9.37 5.67
CA PHE A 103 7.23 -10.40 4.76
C PHE A 103 8.35 -11.28 4.20
N GLY A 104 9.61 -10.83 4.24
CA GLY A 104 10.78 -11.70 4.06
C GLY A 104 10.87 -12.78 5.13
N ILE A 105 10.65 -12.44 6.40
CA ILE A 105 10.63 -13.40 7.52
C ILE A 105 9.41 -14.31 7.42
N ILE A 106 8.21 -13.74 7.20
CA ILE A 106 6.96 -14.52 7.04
C ILE A 106 7.08 -15.54 5.90
N SER A 107 7.85 -15.22 4.83
CA SER A 107 8.08 -16.15 3.72
C SER A 107 8.82 -17.44 4.09
N GLN A 108 9.42 -17.50 5.28
CA GLN A 108 10.17 -18.64 5.81
C GLN A 108 9.34 -19.50 6.79
N PHE A 109 8.10 -19.12 7.10
CA PHE A 109 7.22 -19.87 7.99
C PHE A 109 6.91 -21.28 7.44
N LYS A 110 6.50 -22.20 8.32
CA LYS A 110 6.20 -23.60 7.92
C LYS A 110 4.72 -23.83 7.64
N ASN A 111 3.96 -22.79 7.34
CA ASN A 111 2.51 -22.82 7.11
C ASN A 111 2.11 -22.02 5.86
N ASN A 112 0.80 -21.92 5.60
CA ASN A 112 0.24 -21.23 4.43
C ASN A 112 0.69 -19.76 4.27
N CYS A 113 1.08 -19.10 5.35
CA CYS A 113 1.60 -17.73 5.34
C CYS A 113 2.95 -17.60 4.64
N ALA A 114 3.73 -18.67 4.48
CA ALA A 114 4.98 -18.63 3.71
C ALA A 114 4.76 -18.16 2.27
N LYS A 115 3.70 -18.69 1.63
CA LYS A 115 3.30 -18.29 0.28
C LYS A 115 2.91 -16.82 0.25
N THR A 116 2.11 -16.38 1.22
CA THR A 116 1.70 -14.98 1.36
C THR A 116 2.90 -14.05 1.54
N GLY A 117 3.83 -14.41 2.42
CA GLY A 117 5.06 -13.66 2.65
C GLY A 117 5.87 -13.49 1.37
N LYS A 118 6.04 -14.57 0.60
CA LYS A 118 6.73 -14.50 -0.69
C LYS A 118 6.02 -13.55 -1.67
N MET A 119 4.70 -13.67 -1.82
CA MET A 119 3.92 -12.84 -2.74
C MET A 119 3.99 -11.35 -2.38
N VAL A 120 3.73 -11.02 -1.12
CA VAL A 120 3.76 -9.62 -0.65
C VAL A 120 5.18 -9.05 -0.77
N ASN A 121 6.20 -9.78 -0.33
CA ASN A 121 7.58 -9.30 -0.37
C ASN A 121 8.03 -9.01 -1.81
N THR A 122 7.63 -9.83 -2.79
CA THR A 122 7.88 -9.57 -4.21
C THR A 122 7.27 -8.25 -4.67
N VAL A 123 6.01 -7.97 -4.34
CA VAL A 123 5.33 -6.72 -4.72
C VAL A 123 5.99 -5.52 -4.04
N VAL A 124 6.29 -5.62 -2.75
CA VAL A 124 6.92 -4.54 -1.98
C VAL A 124 8.34 -4.22 -2.50
N LYS A 125 9.14 -5.24 -2.82
CA LYS A 125 10.47 -5.03 -3.41
C LYS A 125 10.40 -4.36 -4.78
N LYS A 126 9.43 -4.76 -5.61
CA LYS A 126 9.20 -4.08 -6.89
C LYS A 126 8.85 -2.60 -6.68
N LEU A 127 7.94 -2.29 -5.75
CA LEU A 127 7.59 -0.91 -5.42
C LEU A 127 8.79 -0.07 -4.95
N LEU A 128 9.68 -0.64 -4.12
CA LEU A 128 10.92 0.03 -3.72
C LEU A 128 11.83 0.32 -4.91
N LEU A 129 11.94 -0.62 -5.86
CA LEU A 129 12.71 -0.42 -7.10
C LEU A 129 12.09 0.68 -7.98
N ASP A 130 10.77 0.68 -8.12
CA ASP A 130 10.05 1.68 -8.93
C ASP A 130 10.19 3.10 -8.30
N LEU A 131 10.31 3.17 -6.97
CA LEU A 131 10.66 4.38 -6.18
C LEU A 131 12.15 4.74 -6.19
N LYS A 132 13.00 3.99 -6.88
CA LYS A 132 14.47 4.14 -6.91
C LYS A 132 15.15 4.03 -5.54
N GLU A 133 14.54 3.29 -4.64
CA GLU A 133 15.07 3.06 -3.31
C GLU A 133 15.93 1.78 -3.31
N PRO A 134 17.15 1.83 -2.74
CA PRO A 134 17.96 0.64 -2.60
C PRO A 134 17.20 -0.36 -1.71
N HIS A 135 17.35 -1.65 -2.05
CA HIS A 135 16.86 -2.74 -1.22
C HIS A 135 17.34 -2.52 0.22
N PRO A 136 16.47 -2.70 1.23
CA PRO A 136 16.86 -2.47 2.60
C PRO A 136 18.05 -3.35 2.97
N HIS A 137 19.13 -2.74 3.47
CA HIS A 137 20.00 -3.41 4.44
C HIS A 137 19.18 -3.51 5.73
N SER A 138 18.48 -4.62 5.91
CA SER A 138 17.76 -4.87 7.15
C SER A 138 18.76 -5.28 8.23
N GLU A 139 19.06 -4.37 9.15
CA GLU A 139 19.69 -4.71 10.45
C GLU A 139 18.70 -5.43 11.39
N GLU A 140 17.41 -5.43 11.04
CA GLU A 140 16.38 -5.97 11.91
C GLU A 140 16.29 -7.49 11.83
N LYS A 141 16.88 -8.14 12.82
CA LYS A 141 16.67 -9.56 13.11
C LYS A 141 15.48 -9.67 14.04
N TRP A 142 14.35 -10.19 13.54
CA TRP A 142 13.37 -10.74 14.47
C TRP A 142 14.05 -11.86 15.25
N GLN A 143 13.84 -11.87 16.58
CA GLN A 143 14.15 -13.05 17.37
C GLN A 143 13.46 -14.28 16.76
N GLU A 144 13.99 -15.46 17.05
CA GLU A 144 13.43 -16.72 16.59
C GLU A 144 11.91 -16.75 16.80
N VAL A 145 11.16 -16.82 15.70
CA VAL A 145 9.71 -16.89 15.70
C VAL A 145 9.30 -18.31 16.04
N LYS A 146 8.53 -18.49 17.11
CA LYS A 146 8.03 -19.82 17.48
C LYS A 146 6.90 -20.22 16.54
N SER A 147 6.80 -21.50 16.20
CA SER A 147 5.78 -22.01 15.25
C SER A 147 4.34 -21.64 15.63
N TRP A 148 4.03 -21.59 16.93
CA TRP A 148 2.71 -21.21 17.43
C TRP A 148 2.38 -19.72 17.21
N GLU A 149 3.40 -18.86 17.04
CA GLU A 149 3.23 -17.43 16.81
C GLU A 149 2.96 -17.11 15.34
N GLU A 150 3.41 -17.98 14.42
CA GLU A 150 3.38 -17.73 12.97
C GLU A 150 1.99 -17.33 12.45
N PRO A 151 0.88 -18.01 12.80
CA PRO A 151 -0.44 -17.66 12.25
C PRO A 151 -0.93 -16.29 12.77
N GLY A 152 -0.69 -15.99 14.05
CA GLY A 152 -1.04 -14.72 14.67
C GLY A 152 -0.21 -13.55 14.15
N LEU A 153 1.09 -13.76 13.92
CA LEU A 153 2.00 -12.78 13.31
C LEU A 153 1.64 -12.49 11.86
N CYS A 154 1.33 -13.54 11.10
CA CYS A 154 0.89 -13.42 9.71
C CYS A 154 -0.39 -12.59 9.60
N ARG A 155 -1.40 -12.91 10.42
CA ARG A 155 -2.65 -12.15 10.49
C ARG A 155 -2.40 -10.67 10.81
N ASP A 156 -1.70 -10.38 11.90
CA ASP A 156 -1.45 -9.01 12.37
C ASP A 156 -0.75 -8.17 11.30
N ASN A 157 0.26 -8.72 10.64
CA ASN A 157 1.02 -7.98 9.62
C ASN A 157 0.24 -7.76 8.33
N ILE A 158 -0.69 -8.64 7.97
CA ILE A 158 -1.54 -8.47 6.79
C ILE A 158 -2.65 -7.45 7.07
N GLU A 159 -3.23 -7.43 8.27
CA GLU A 159 -4.18 -6.39 8.68
C GLU A 159 -3.52 -5.00 8.63
N LYS A 160 -2.28 -4.90 9.13
CA LYS A 160 -1.49 -3.66 9.06
C LYS A 160 -1.16 -3.29 7.62
N LEU A 161 -0.70 -4.25 6.82
CA LEU A 161 -0.39 -4.02 5.40
C LEU A 161 -1.61 -3.52 4.64
N PHE A 162 -2.79 -4.09 4.89
CA PHE A 162 -4.02 -3.64 4.26
C PHE A 162 -4.30 -2.17 4.58
N SER A 163 -4.20 -1.79 5.86
CA SER A 163 -4.39 -0.39 6.28
C SER A 163 -3.37 0.56 5.62
N PHE A 164 -2.09 0.18 5.63
CA PHE A 164 -1.03 0.93 4.97
C PHE A 164 -1.24 1.07 3.46
N SER A 165 -1.59 -0.03 2.78
CA SER A 165 -1.76 -0.07 1.33
C SER A 165 -2.87 0.86 0.84
N ILE A 166 -3.92 1.07 1.64
CA ILE A 166 -4.99 2.04 1.32
C ILE A 166 -4.41 3.47 1.29
N LEU A 167 -3.60 3.83 2.29
CA LEU A 167 -2.96 5.14 2.36
C LEU A 167 -1.99 5.32 1.19
N MET A 168 -1.18 4.30 0.92
CA MET A 168 -0.23 4.31 -0.19
C MET A 168 -0.93 4.50 -1.53
N ALA A 169 -1.97 3.71 -1.82
CA ALA A 169 -2.75 3.84 -3.05
C ALA A 169 -3.35 5.25 -3.20
N ARG A 170 -3.81 5.88 -2.12
CA ARG A 170 -4.34 7.26 -2.15
C ARG A 170 -3.27 8.32 -2.36
N VAL A 171 -2.09 8.15 -1.77
CA VAL A 171 -0.97 9.09 -1.93
C VAL A 171 -0.45 9.07 -3.37
N PHE A 172 -0.37 7.89 -3.99
CA PHE A 172 0.19 7.76 -5.34
C PHE A 172 -0.87 7.82 -6.46
N ALA A 173 -2.17 7.62 -6.20
CA ALA A 173 -3.21 7.72 -7.24
C ALA A 173 -3.18 9.04 -8.06
N PRO A 174 -2.97 10.23 -7.47
CA PRO A 174 -2.84 11.46 -8.24
C PRO A 174 -1.55 11.57 -9.06
N ALA A 175 -0.53 10.76 -8.74
CA ALA A 175 0.80 10.86 -9.34
C ALA A 175 0.84 10.30 -10.76
N GLY A 176 0.02 9.29 -11.08
CA GLY A 176 0.00 8.60 -12.38
C GLY A 176 -0.85 9.25 -13.49
N HIS A 177 -1.39 10.44 -13.24
CA HIS A 177 -2.20 11.19 -14.22
C HIS A 177 -1.49 12.44 -14.77
N ASN A 178 -0.16 12.54 -14.61
CA ASN A 178 0.66 13.65 -15.11
C ASN A 178 1.56 13.20 -16.27
#